data_AF-A0A5C8JD26-F1
#
_entry.id   AF-A0A5C8JD26-F1
#
_cell.length_a   1.000
_cell.length_b   1.000
_cell.length_c   1.000
_cell.angle_alpha   90.00
_cell.angle_beta   90.00
_cell.angle_gamma   90.00
#
_symmetry.space_group_name_H-M   'P 1'
#
loop_
_entity.id
_entity.type
_entity.pdbx_description
1 polymer ?
#
loop_
_entity_poly.entity_id
_entity_poly.type
_entity_poly.pdbx_seq_one_letter_code
_entity_poly.pdbx_strand_id
1 'polypeptide(L)'
;MSWQRFRAQGPARNVRRAFPARLLVAASLAAGVVTLPALPAQAATVSVRCSVSDLVRAIRNANDSPGPDTLNLSHRCHYRLVRPDTANPANGLPAITSDITINGNGAAITRVKTAPAFRILLVAGTGTLTLNRTTISGGRATDCPGAPAPPNPPGLVCGGGINNQGTLTVNHSRVIGNTATSGVFAEGGGIDSDGTATLNNTDVSYNTASYTGTDPSAAAGGGIANDGPMTVRHSRVTGNTVHVARRSRDSFAFGAGHAAFAATTIVHSTISGNRASAPGGTARGALTSAVDMTVTDTFIRGNIASAWRGTVTGGGVAYTGTMLMTRTHVTGNRAIAEGGNALAGGIRIGPGGQLTLRDSAVIGNVVSAPRGRSAVGGGIDNSAGGTLTSGQSKIIKNVATALGPGTARGGGLFNAIGSASLTDSVVTGNTAGDGGGIFEESGAVTLSDSVVRSNRPNNCAPPNSVPGCVG
;
A
#
# COMPACT_ATOMS: atom_id res chain seq x y z
N MET A 1 -6.97 -5.95 1.28
CA MET A 1 -7.47 -6.95 2.22
C MET A 1 -6.25 -7.47 2.96
N SER A 2 -6.07 -7.11 4.23
CA SER A 2 -5.03 -7.73 5.07
C SER A 2 -5.38 -9.17 5.37
N TRP A 3 -4.44 -9.95 5.92
CA TRP A 3 -4.70 -11.33 6.27
C TRP A 3 -5.98 -11.49 7.12
N GLN A 4 -6.18 -10.59 8.09
CA GLN A 4 -7.36 -10.56 8.96
C GLN A 4 -8.67 -10.41 8.16
N ARG A 5 -8.66 -9.57 7.13
CA ARG A 5 -9.84 -9.35 6.26
C ARG A 5 -9.95 -10.39 5.13
N PHE A 6 -8.85 -11.02 4.73
CA PHE A 6 -8.81 -12.03 3.66
C PHE A 6 -9.56 -13.30 4.08
N ARG A 7 -9.45 -13.71 5.35
CA ARG A 7 -10.19 -14.88 5.86
C ARG A 7 -11.68 -14.67 6.10
N ALA A 8 -12.13 -13.44 6.32
CA ALA A 8 -13.55 -13.16 6.57
C ALA A 8 -14.47 -13.43 5.36
N GLN A 9 -13.91 -13.76 4.17
CA GLN A 9 -14.65 -13.98 2.93
C GLN A 9 -14.61 -15.42 2.37
N GLY A 10 -14.40 -16.45 3.21
CA GLY A 10 -14.75 -17.83 2.83
C GLY A 10 -16.23 -17.98 2.45
N PRO A 11 -16.66 -19.04 1.71
CA PRO A 11 -18.00 -19.11 1.12
C PRO A 11 -19.06 -18.94 2.21
N ALA A 12 -19.93 -17.95 2.00
CA ALA A 12 -20.87 -17.48 2.99
C ALA A 12 -21.67 -18.64 3.62
N ARG A 13 -21.45 -18.87 4.92
CA ARG A 13 -22.46 -19.47 5.79
C ARG A 13 -22.93 -18.41 6.76
N ASN A 14 -24.08 -17.84 6.44
CA ASN A 14 -24.85 -16.99 7.34
C ASN A 14 -25.09 -17.72 8.66
N VAL A 15 -24.46 -17.24 9.73
CA VAL A 15 -24.90 -17.55 11.09
C VAL A 15 -25.05 -16.23 11.82
N ARG A 16 -26.30 -15.75 11.90
CA ARG A 16 -26.69 -14.72 12.86
C ARG A 16 -26.49 -15.30 14.26
N ARG A 17 -25.72 -14.63 15.11
CA ARG A 17 -25.76 -14.85 16.56
C ARG A 17 -26.03 -13.54 17.27
N ALA A 18 -27.17 -13.51 17.95
CA ALA A 18 -27.54 -12.49 18.91
C ALA A 18 -26.67 -12.65 20.17
N PHE A 19 -26.20 -11.53 20.72
CA PHE A 19 -25.61 -11.48 22.06
C PHE A 19 -26.65 -10.93 23.04
N PRO A 20 -26.92 -11.57 24.19
CA PRO A 20 -27.70 -10.95 25.24
C PRO A 20 -26.80 -9.99 26.05
N ALA A 21 -27.29 -8.79 26.29
CA ALA A 21 -26.69 -7.85 27.23
C ALA A 21 -26.88 -8.37 28.66
N ARG A 22 -25.80 -8.44 29.45
CA ARG A 22 -25.87 -8.60 30.90
C ARG A 22 -25.47 -7.29 31.56
N LEU A 23 -26.39 -6.72 32.34
CA LEU A 23 -26.11 -5.65 33.30
C LEU A 23 -25.17 -6.19 34.39
N LEU A 24 -24.12 -5.43 34.71
CA LEU A 24 -23.34 -5.57 35.94
C LEU A 24 -23.53 -4.31 36.77
N VAL A 25 -24.01 -4.51 38.00
CA VAL A 25 -24.14 -3.49 39.05
C VAL A 25 -22.76 -3.21 39.62
N ALA A 26 -22.32 -1.94 39.59
CA ALA A 26 -21.06 -1.52 40.21
C ALA A 26 -21.30 -1.10 41.67
N ALA A 27 -20.63 -1.77 42.61
CA ALA A 27 -20.48 -1.32 43.98
C ALA A 27 -19.16 -0.54 44.12
N SER A 28 -19.26 0.72 44.51
CA SER A 28 -18.12 1.63 44.71
C SER A 28 -17.53 1.48 46.12
N LEU A 29 -16.27 1.05 46.19
CA LEU A 29 -15.42 1.15 47.39
C LEU A 29 -14.31 2.17 47.10
N ALA A 30 -14.37 3.32 47.78
CA ALA A 30 -13.34 4.35 47.72
C ALA A 30 -12.17 3.95 48.64
N ALA A 31 -11.03 3.60 48.05
CA ALA A 31 -9.76 3.47 48.76
C ALA A 31 -8.94 4.75 48.55
N GLY A 32 -8.48 5.37 49.63
CA GLY A 32 -7.68 6.58 49.62
C GLY A 32 -6.34 6.37 48.89
N VAL A 33 -6.09 7.18 47.86
CA VAL A 33 -4.84 7.20 47.10
C VAL A 33 -3.85 8.07 47.85
N VAL A 34 -2.78 7.46 48.38
CA VAL A 34 -1.58 8.18 48.80
C VAL A 34 -0.83 8.59 47.53
N THR A 35 -0.85 9.88 47.18
CA THR A 35 -0.08 10.41 46.05
C THR A 35 1.39 10.56 46.48
N LEU A 36 2.20 9.54 46.21
CA LEU A 36 3.65 9.68 46.22
C LEU A 36 4.06 10.64 45.09
N PRO A 37 4.96 11.61 45.33
CA PRO A 37 5.45 12.47 44.27
C PRO A 37 6.14 11.62 43.21
N ALA A 38 5.66 11.70 41.96
CA ALA A 38 6.33 11.08 40.83
C ALA A 38 7.75 11.67 40.74
N LEU A 39 8.78 10.81 40.85
CA LEU A 39 10.14 11.19 40.53
C LEU A 39 10.15 11.78 39.11
N PRO A 40 10.86 12.88 38.85
CA PRO A 40 10.90 13.46 37.51
C PRO A 40 11.38 12.39 36.53
N ALA A 41 10.55 12.05 35.55
CA ALA A 41 10.92 11.16 34.46
C ALA A 41 12.00 11.87 33.63
N GLN A 42 13.26 11.61 33.95
CA GLN A 42 14.40 12.16 33.24
C GLN A 42 14.55 11.40 31.93
N ALA A 43 14.37 12.08 30.80
CA ALA A 43 14.62 11.49 29.49
C ALA A 43 16.13 11.25 29.31
N ALA A 44 16.58 9.99 29.25
CA ALA A 44 18.01 9.73 29.14
C ALA A 44 18.48 9.90 27.68
N THR A 45 19.64 10.52 27.50
CA THR A 45 20.31 10.58 26.19
C THR A 45 21.57 9.74 26.22
N VAL A 46 21.60 8.68 25.42
CA VAL A 46 22.65 7.67 25.42
C VAL A 46 23.43 7.71 24.11
N SER A 47 24.75 7.88 24.19
CA SER A 47 25.62 7.69 23.02
C SER A 47 25.89 6.21 22.79
N VAL A 48 25.56 5.71 21.59
CA VAL A 48 25.73 4.32 21.22
C VAL A 48 26.98 4.19 20.36
N ARG A 49 28.01 3.51 20.88
CA ARG A 49 29.23 3.20 20.12
C ARG A 49 28.91 2.38 18.87
N CYS A 50 29.82 2.34 17.91
CA CYS A 50 29.65 1.62 16.65
C CYS A 50 29.78 0.09 16.83
N SER A 51 28.87 -0.50 17.60
CA SER A 51 28.79 -1.93 17.88
C SER A 51 27.34 -2.37 18.03
N VAL A 52 27.00 -3.51 17.44
CA VAL A 52 25.68 -4.13 17.60
C VAL A 52 25.40 -4.47 19.07
N SER A 53 26.40 -4.94 19.84
CA SER A 53 26.22 -5.26 21.25
C SER A 53 25.82 -4.05 22.09
N ASP A 54 26.36 -2.88 21.74
CA ASP A 54 26.11 -1.64 22.46
C ASP A 54 24.74 -1.08 22.06
N LEU A 55 24.34 -1.20 20.79
CA LEU A 55 22.98 -0.89 20.34
C LEU A 55 21.93 -1.76 21.04
N VAL A 56 22.14 -3.07 21.07
CA VAL A 56 21.23 -4.02 21.75
C VAL A 56 21.10 -3.67 23.23
N ARG A 57 22.22 -3.39 23.91
CA ARG A 57 22.21 -3.00 25.33
C ARG A 57 21.49 -1.68 25.56
N ALA A 58 21.73 -0.68 24.72
CA ALA A 58 21.08 0.62 24.82
C ALA A 58 19.56 0.50 24.68
N ILE A 59 19.08 -0.32 23.74
CA ILE A 59 17.64 -0.57 23.58
C ILE A 59 17.05 -1.27 24.82
N ARG A 60 17.72 -2.29 25.37
CA ARG A 60 17.22 -2.99 26.59
C ARG A 60 17.13 -2.04 27.77
N ASN A 61 18.18 -1.26 28.02
CA ASN A 61 18.18 -0.28 29.11
C ASN A 61 17.07 0.77 28.93
N ALA A 62 16.81 1.20 27.68
CA ALA A 62 15.74 2.14 27.39
C ALA A 62 14.33 1.53 27.55
N ASN A 63 14.17 0.25 27.25
CA ASN A 63 12.93 -0.48 27.52
C ASN A 63 12.64 -0.65 29.02
N ASP A 64 13.70 -0.76 29.84
CA ASP A 64 13.60 -0.91 31.30
C ASP A 64 13.49 0.44 32.03
N SER A 65 13.60 1.56 31.31
CA SER A 65 13.53 2.90 31.88
C SER A 65 12.07 3.36 32.05
N PRO A 66 11.76 4.17 33.07
CA PRO A 66 10.41 4.66 33.33
C PRO A 66 9.98 5.81 32.41
N GLY A 67 10.86 6.33 31.55
CA GLY A 67 10.63 7.53 30.75
C GLY A 67 11.08 7.38 29.29
N PRO A 68 10.89 8.43 28.47
CA PRO A 68 11.33 8.42 27.08
C PRO A 68 12.85 8.52 26.97
N ASP A 69 13.47 7.72 26.10
CA ASP A 69 14.92 7.71 25.92
C ASP A 69 15.34 8.08 24.50
N THR A 70 16.51 8.72 24.39
CA THR A 70 17.13 9.08 23.11
C THR A 70 18.46 8.36 22.93
N LEU A 71 18.56 7.52 21.89
CA LEU A 71 19.76 6.79 21.50
C LEU A 71 20.45 7.50 20.32
N ASN A 72 21.60 8.09 20.57
CA ASN A 72 22.43 8.74 19.55
C ASN A 72 23.42 7.74 18.98
N LEU A 73 23.16 7.25 17.76
CA LEU A 73 24.07 6.33 17.08
C LEU A 73 25.33 7.06 16.62
N SER A 74 26.42 6.29 16.57
CA SER A 74 27.70 6.76 16.03
C SER A 74 27.52 7.21 14.57
N HIS A 75 28.01 8.41 14.26
CA HIS A 75 27.83 9.04 12.94
C HIS A 75 28.28 8.12 11.80
N ARG A 76 27.37 7.88 10.83
CA ARG A 76 27.58 7.02 9.64
C ARG A 76 28.07 5.60 9.96
N CYS A 77 27.85 5.10 11.18
CA CYS A 77 28.22 3.73 11.53
C CYS A 77 27.37 2.69 10.80
N HIS A 78 27.95 1.53 10.52
CA HIS A 78 27.24 0.35 10.02
C HIS A 78 27.08 -0.70 11.13
N TYR A 79 25.91 -0.75 11.74
CA TYR A 79 25.51 -1.78 12.70
C TYR A 79 25.10 -3.05 11.94
N ARG A 80 26.07 -3.95 11.74
CA ARG A 80 25.92 -5.18 10.94
C ARG A 80 25.39 -6.33 11.79
N LEU A 81 24.10 -6.61 11.67
CA LEU A 81 23.44 -7.71 12.38
C LEU A 81 23.79 -9.04 11.72
N VAL A 82 24.54 -9.88 12.46
CA VAL A 82 24.99 -11.22 12.03
C VAL A 82 24.20 -12.36 12.66
N ARG A 83 23.47 -12.07 13.74
CA ARG A 83 22.63 -13.00 14.50
C ARG A 83 21.37 -12.27 14.95
N PRO A 84 20.26 -12.99 15.17
CA PRO A 84 19.05 -12.41 15.73
C PRO A 84 19.22 -12.05 17.22
N ASP A 85 18.26 -11.30 17.76
CA ASP A 85 18.13 -11.09 19.20
C ASP A 85 17.85 -12.41 19.93
N THR A 86 18.40 -12.55 21.14
CA THR A 86 18.32 -13.78 21.92
C THR A 86 16.96 -14.00 22.55
N ALA A 87 16.21 -12.93 22.87
CA ALA A 87 14.90 -13.03 23.48
C ALA A 87 13.80 -13.20 22.42
N ASN A 88 13.97 -12.55 21.26
CA ASN A 88 13.03 -12.60 20.15
C ASN A 88 13.75 -12.94 18.84
N PRO A 89 13.96 -14.23 18.53
CA PRO A 89 14.82 -14.65 17.42
C PRO A 89 14.27 -14.31 16.02
N ALA A 90 13.00 -13.90 15.92
CA ALA A 90 12.43 -13.35 14.69
C ALA A 90 12.91 -11.92 14.37
N ASN A 91 13.53 -11.24 15.35
CA ASN A 91 14.03 -9.87 15.23
C ASN A 91 15.56 -9.86 15.34
N GLY A 92 16.19 -8.86 14.71
CA GLY A 92 17.63 -8.61 14.79
C GLY A 92 18.03 -7.76 15.99
N LEU A 93 17.09 -6.98 16.52
CA LEU A 93 17.22 -6.14 17.71
C LEU A 93 16.10 -6.47 18.71
N PRO A 94 16.27 -6.14 20.00
CA PRO A 94 15.19 -6.23 20.97
C PRO A 94 13.96 -5.46 20.49
N ALA A 95 12.76 -5.98 20.81
CA ALA A 95 11.53 -5.27 20.54
C ALA A 95 11.50 -3.94 21.30
N ILE A 96 10.95 -2.90 20.69
CA ILE A 96 10.75 -1.59 21.33
C ILE A 96 9.45 -1.66 22.12
N THR A 97 9.52 -1.51 23.44
CA THR A 97 8.38 -1.63 24.37
C THR A 97 8.09 -0.35 25.15
N SER A 98 9.02 0.60 25.15
CA SER A 98 8.89 1.94 25.73
C SER A 98 8.96 3.04 24.64
N ASP A 99 9.03 4.31 25.04
CA ASP A 99 9.23 5.44 24.14
C ASP A 99 10.73 5.64 23.86
N ILE A 100 11.15 5.34 22.63
CA ILE A 100 12.55 5.40 22.20
C ILE A 100 12.68 6.25 20.94
N THR A 101 13.56 7.25 21.00
CA THR A 101 14.06 7.99 19.83
C THR A 101 15.44 7.48 19.46
N ILE A 102 15.62 7.00 18.22
CA ILE A 102 16.92 6.64 17.67
C ILE A 102 17.37 7.71 16.67
N ASN A 103 18.37 8.48 17.07
CA ASN A 103 19.07 9.42 16.20
C ASN A 103 20.21 8.69 15.49
N GLY A 104 19.96 8.29 14.25
CA GLY A 104 20.89 7.50 13.44
C GLY A 104 22.14 8.25 13.02
N ASN A 105 22.12 9.58 12.89
CA ASN A 105 23.28 10.35 12.41
C ASN A 105 23.86 9.80 11.09
N GLY A 106 22.99 9.33 10.19
CA GLY A 106 23.36 8.70 8.92
C GLY A 106 23.80 7.24 9.03
N ALA A 107 23.67 6.60 10.20
CA ALA A 107 24.01 5.20 10.41
C ALA A 107 23.07 4.25 9.66
N ALA A 108 23.56 3.04 9.41
CA ALA A 108 22.79 1.93 8.86
C ALA A 108 22.72 0.78 9.87
N ILE A 109 21.54 0.20 10.01
CA ILE A 109 21.27 -1.02 10.75
C ILE A 109 20.89 -2.07 9.70
N THR A 110 21.79 -3.03 9.49
CA THR A 110 21.72 -3.91 8.33
C THR A 110 21.87 -5.36 8.75
N ARG A 111 20.91 -6.20 8.36
CA ARG A 111 21.12 -7.65 8.38
C ARG A 111 22.07 -8.03 7.26
N VAL A 112 23.18 -8.70 7.59
CA VAL A 112 24.12 -9.16 6.56
C VAL A 112 23.57 -10.36 5.81
N LYS A 113 23.94 -10.50 4.53
CA LYS A 113 23.39 -11.55 3.64
C LYS A 113 23.59 -12.97 4.17
N THR A 114 24.71 -13.23 4.85
CA THR A 114 25.09 -14.54 5.42
C THR A 114 24.42 -14.85 6.75
N ALA A 115 23.74 -13.86 7.37
CA ALA A 115 23.02 -14.09 8.60
C ALA A 115 21.76 -14.96 8.35
N PRO A 116 21.23 -15.63 9.39
CA PRO A 116 19.88 -16.18 9.36
C PRO A 116 18.83 -15.15 8.98
N ALA A 117 17.62 -15.60 8.64
CA ALA A 117 16.49 -14.71 8.38
C ALA A 117 15.97 -14.14 9.72
N PHE A 118 15.84 -12.82 9.78
CA PHE A 118 15.14 -12.09 10.85
C PHE A 118 14.78 -10.68 10.36
N ARG A 119 13.68 -10.13 10.87
CA ARG A 119 13.28 -8.72 10.73
C ARG A 119 14.26 -7.81 11.48
N ILE A 120 14.40 -6.54 11.11
CA ILE A 120 15.33 -5.65 11.82
C ILE A 120 14.71 -5.12 13.12
N LEU A 121 13.52 -4.52 13.04
CA LEU A 121 12.86 -3.85 14.16
C LEU A 121 11.42 -4.34 14.35
N LEU A 122 11.04 -4.51 15.61
CA LEU A 122 9.66 -4.67 16.04
C LEU A 122 9.32 -3.54 17.02
N VAL A 123 8.28 -2.76 16.73
CA VAL A 123 7.66 -1.85 17.71
C VAL A 123 6.48 -2.59 18.31
N ALA A 124 6.56 -2.95 19.58
CA ALA A 124 5.47 -3.64 20.28
C ALA A 124 4.27 -2.72 20.50
N GLY A 125 3.12 -3.27 20.90
CA GLY A 125 1.87 -2.50 21.07
C GLY A 125 1.97 -1.34 22.09
N THR A 126 2.85 -1.45 23.09
CA THR A 126 3.14 -0.38 24.06
C THR A 126 4.27 0.54 23.63
N GLY A 127 5.02 0.16 22.58
CA GLY A 127 6.21 0.86 22.15
C GLY A 127 5.89 2.09 21.31
N THR A 128 6.70 3.13 21.50
CA THR A 128 6.76 4.30 20.63
C THR A 128 8.17 4.42 20.08
N LEU A 129 8.32 4.44 18.76
CA LEU A 129 9.63 4.54 18.12
C LEU A 129 9.69 5.75 17.20
N THR A 130 10.67 6.63 17.42
CA THR A 130 11.07 7.65 16.45
C THR A 130 12.43 7.30 15.85
N LEU A 131 12.50 7.12 14.53
CA LEU A 131 13.75 6.91 13.78
C LEU A 131 14.12 8.19 13.03
N ASN A 132 15.31 8.73 13.29
CA ASN A 132 15.82 9.93 12.62
C ASN A 132 17.11 9.62 11.87
N ARG A 133 17.18 9.88 10.56
CA ARG A 133 18.40 9.73 9.74
C ARG A 133 19.06 8.35 9.85
N THR A 134 18.25 7.30 9.76
CA THR A 134 18.69 5.89 9.87
C THR A 134 18.38 5.14 8.59
N THR A 135 19.27 4.23 8.18
CA THR A 135 18.98 3.24 7.13
C THR A 135 18.68 1.88 7.75
N ILE A 136 17.51 1.30 7.45
CA ILE A 136 17.09 -0.05 7.83
C ILE A 136 17.14 -0.92 6.57
N SER A 137 17.95 -1.98 6.58
CA SER A 137 18.15 -2.77 5.35
C SER A 137 18.44 -4.24 5.52
N GLY A 138 18.09 -5.01 4.49
CA GLY A 138 18.41 -6.43 4.36
C GLY A 138 17.60 -7.36 5.26
N GLY A 139 16.66 -6.80 6.04
CA GLY A 139 15.79 -7.56 6.94
C GLY A 139 14.96 -8.59 6.18
N ARG A 140 14.69 -9.72 6.84
CA ARG A 140 13.92 -10.82 6.27
C ARG A 140 12.98 -11.40 7.32
N ALA A 141 11.70 -11.06 7.24
CA ALA A 141 10.70 -11.54 8.19
C ALA A 141 10.53 -13.07 8.12
N THR A 142 10.36 -13.69 9.28
CA THR A 142 10.11 -15.13 9.45
C THR A 142 8.77 -15.41 10.12
N ASP A 143 8.11 -14.38 10.62
CA ASP A 143 6.83 -14.41 11.33
C ASP A 143 6.05 -13.11 11.09
N CYS A 144 4.86 -13.02 11.67
CA CYS A 144 4.06 -11.82 11.69
C CYS A 144 3.49 -11.57 13.09
N PRO A 145 4.16 -10.76 13.93
CA PRO A 145 3.60 -10.28 15.19
C PRO A 145 2.29 -9.52 14.92
N GLY A 146 1.31 -9.61 15.81
CA GLY A 146 0.00 -8.97 15.62
C GLY A 146 -1.03 -9.80 14.83
N ALA A 147 -0.59 -10.89 14.18
CA ALA A 147 -1.52 -11.86 13.60
C ALA A 147 -2.44 -12.43 14.72
N PRO A 148 -3.76 -12.61 14.48
CA PRO A 148 -4.69 -13.07 15.51
C PRO A 148 -4.24 -14.40 16.14
N ALA A 149 -4.69 -14.67 17.36
CA ALA A 149 -4.42 -15.95 18.01
C ALA A 149 -4.97 -17.12 17.16
N PRO A 150 -4.34 -18.31 17.22
CA PRO A 150 -4.76 -19.48 16.46
C PRO A 150 -6.27 -19.79 16.55
N PRO A 151 -6.91 -20.41 15.52
CA PRO A 151 -6.31 -21.24 14.46
C PRO A 151 -6.04 -20.48 13.16
N ASN A 152 -4.93 -19.76 13.13
CA ASN A 152 -4.38 -19.13 11.94
C ASN A 152 -3.34 -20.09 11.36
N PRO A 153 -3.24 -20.21 10.03
CA PRO A 153 -2.30 -21.13 9.43
C PRO A 153 -0.88 -20.66 9.78
N PRO A 154 -0.03 -21.54 10.32
CA PRO A 154 1.36 -21.19 10.61
C PRO A 154 2.04 -20.74 9.32
N GLY A 155 2.94 -19.75 9.42
CA GLY A 155 3.72 -19.26 8.27
C GLY A 155 3.34 -17.89 7.74
N LEU A 156 2.48 -17.13 8.42
CA LEU A 156 2.31 -15.70 8.15
C LEU A 156 3.63 -14.95 8.36
N VAL A 157 3.98 -14.05 7.43
CA VAL A 157 5.19 -13.23 7.54
C VAL A 157 4.88 -11.77 7.23
N CYS A 158 5.40 -10.84 8.05
CA CYS A 158 5.22 -9.43 7.79
C CYS A 158 6.37 -8.55 8.32
N GLY A 159 6.53 -7.38 7.69
CA GLY A 159 7.43 -6.32 8.14
C GLY A 159 8.90 -6.67 7.96
N GLY A 160 9.34 -7.01 6.75
CA GLY A 160 10.71 -7.49 6.52
C GLY A 160 11.80 -6.60 7.13
N GLY A 161 11.63 -5.28 7.05
CA GLY A 161 12.47 -4.31 7.75
C GLY A 161 11.92 -3.97 9.13
N ILE A 162 10.68 -3.46 9.17
CA ILE A 162 10.00 -2.96 10.37
C ILE A 162 8.60 -3.57 10.44
N ASN A 163 8.23 -4.10 11.60
CA ASN A 163 6.82 -4.39 11.96
C ASN A 163 6.44 -3.45 13.11
N ASN A 164 5.34 -2.75 12.96
CA ASN A 164 4.84 -1.77 13.92
C ASN A 164 3.47 -2.16 14.46
N GLN A 165 3.43 -2.54 15.73
CA GLN A 165 2.21 -2.80 16.50
C GLN A 165 1.81 -1.60 17.38
N GLY A 166 2.73 -0.65 17.59
CA GLY A 166 2.54 0.52 18.45
C GLY A 166 2.53 1.83 17.65
N THR A 167 3.37 2.78 18.04
CA THR A 167 3.50 4.06 17.33
C THR A 167 4.87 4.18 16.67
N LEU A 168 4.89 4.44 15.36
CA LEU A 168 6.12 4.59 14.58
C LEU A 168 6.19 5.96 13.90
N THR A 169 7.27 6.68 14.13
CA THR A 169 7.65 7.87 13.35
C THR A 169 8.99 7.64 12.66
N VAL A 170 9.06 7.84 11.35
CA VAL A 170 10.28 7.66 10.56
C VAL A 170 10.60 8.94 9.79
N ASN A 171 11.65 9.64 10.22
CA ASN A 171 12.07 10.93 9.69
C ASN A 171 13.41 10.83 8.96
N HIS A 172 13.50 11.40 7.75
CA HIS A 172 14.75 11.55 7.00
C HIS A 172 15.54 10.23 6.87
N SER A 173 14.82 9.12 6.76
CA SER A 173 15.39 7.78 6.92
C SER A 173 15.14 6.95 5.66
N ARG A 174 15.71 5.73 5.64
CA ARG A 174 15.63 4.82 4.50
C ARG A 174 15.23 3.43 5.00
N VAL A 175 14.23 2.81 4.39
CA VAL A 175 13.86 1.40 4.61
C VAL A 175 14.00 0.68 3.28
N ILE A 176 15.12 -0.02 3.12
CA ILE A 176 15.58 -0.46 1.79
C ILE A 176 15.96 -1.95 1.71
N GLY A 177 15.58 -2.60 0.62
CA GLY A 177 16.05 -3.96 0.34
C GLY A 177 15.64 -5.01 1.37
N ASN A 178 14.47 -4.84 1.99
CA ASN A 178 13.94 -5.78 2.98
C ASN A 178 12.94 -6.74 2.33
N THR A 179 12.68 -7.89 2.97
CA THR A 179 11.88 -8.96 2.38
C THR A 179 10.94 -9.65 3.36
N ALA A 180 9.73 -9.93 2.91
CA ALA A 180 8.77 -10.84 3.53
C ALA A 180 8.45 -11.96 2.52
N THR A 181 8.62 -13.24 2.88
CA THR A 181 8.38 -14.36 1.95
C THR A 181 7.70 -15.52 2.65
N SER A 182 6.56 -15.99 2.13
CA SER A 182 5.78 -17.04 2.74
C SER A 182 5.04 -17.91 1.72
N GLY A 183 4.87 -19.19 2.04
CA GLY A 183 3.97 -20.11 1.33
C GLY A 183 2.49 -19.96 1.72
N VAL A 184 2.19 -19.13 2.72
CA VAL A 184 0.85 -18.90 3.26
C VAL A 184 0.37 -17.50 2.95
N PHE A 185 1.08 -16.44 3.37
CA PHE A 185 0.72 -15.05 3.12
C PHE A 185 1.85 -14.11 3.58
N ALA A 186 2.14 -13.04 2.83
CA ALA A 186 3.25 -12.13 3.11
C ALA A 186 2.88 -10.65 2.98
N GLU A 187 3.21 -9.82 3.97
CA GLU A 187 2.92 -8.39 3.95
C GLU A 187 4.13 -7.51 4.31
N GLY A 188 4.11 -6.26 3.85
CA GLY A 188 5.06 -5.24 4.30
C GLY A 188 6.51 -5.65 4.14
N GLY A 189 6.96 -5.84 2.89
CA GLY A 189 8.35 -6.25 2.63
C GLY A 189 9.35 -5.29 3.29
N GLY A 190 9.05 -3.98 3.28
CA GLY A 190 9.77 -2.94 4.00
C GLY A 190 9.19 -2.70 5.38
N ILE A 191 7.97 -2.16 5.39
CA ILE A 191 7.25 -1.76 6.61
C ILE A 191 5.89 -2.45 6.60
N ASP A 192 5.56 -3.04 7.73
CA ASP A 192 4.23 -3.48 8.08
C ASP A 192 3.78 -2.70 9.32
N SER A 193 2.57 -2.16 9.31
CA SER A 193 2.06 -1.30 10.39
C SER A 193 0.61 -1.60 10.73
N ASP A 194 0.42 -2.41 11.77
CA ASP A 194 -0.87 -2.60 12.45
C ASP A 194 -1.19 -1.42 13.37
N GLY A 195 -0.16 -0.83 13.97
CA GLY A 195 -0.25 0.39 14.76
C GLY A 195 -0.27 1.67 13.92
N THR A 196 -0.11 2.82 14.58
CA THR A 196 -0.08 4.13 13.89
C THR A 196 1.31 4.42 13.35
N ALA A 197 1.41 4.94 12.13
CA ALA A 197 2.69 5.28 11.52
C ALA A 197 2.70 6.65 10.83
N THR A 198 3.81 7.38 10.98
CA THR A 198 4.13 8.59 10.23
C THR A 198 5.49 8.46 9.54
N LEU A 199 5.50 8.63 8.23
CA LEU A 199 6.71 8.68 7.42
C LEU A 199 6.91 10.09 6.90
N ASN A 200 8.04 10.72 7.24
CA ASN A 200 8.34 12.09 6.85
C ASN A 200 9.74 12.17 6.21
N ASN A 201 9.81 12.61 4.96
CA ASN A 201 11.06 12.68 4.21
C ASN A 201 11.81 11.33 4.16
N THR A 202 11.06 10.24 4.00
CA THR A 202 11.60 8.88 4.09
C THR A 202 11.58 8.19 2.73
N ASP A 203 12.61 7.39 2.46
CA ASP A 203 12.73 6.54 1.28
C ASP A 203 12.42 5.09 1.63
N VAL A 204 11.32 4.54 1.10
CA VAL A 204 10.95 3.13 1.20
C VAL A 204 11.15 2.50 -0.17
N SER A 205 12.29 1.83 -0.37
CA SER A 205 12.67 1.38 -1.70
C SER A 205 13.23 -0.03 -1.80
N TYR A 206 12.99 -0.67 -2.95
CA TYR A 206 13.52 -2.01 -3.28
C TYR A 206 13.14 -3.10 -2.28
N ASN A 207 12.03 -2.93 -1.57
CA ASN A 207 11.52 -3.94 -0.66
C ASN A 207 10.60 -4.94 -1.39
N THR A 208 10.53 -6.16 -0.89
CA THR A 208 9.81 -7.26 -1.55
C THR A 208 8.88 -8.01 -0.60
N ALA A 209 7.63 -8.18 -0.98
CA ALA A 209 6.72 -9.16 -0.38
C ALA A 209 6.45 -10.28 -1.40
N SER A 210 6.62 -11.54 -1.00
CA SER A 210 6.46 -12.67 -1.91
C SER A 210 5.63 -13.81 -1.33
N TYR A 211 4.65 -14.23 -2.12
CA TYR A 211 3.88 -15.44 -1.88
C TYR A 211 4.40 -16.58 -2.76
N THR A 212 4.79 -17.69 -2.14
CA THR A 212 5.43 -18.84 -2.82
C THR A 212 4.59 -20.12 -2.78
N GLY A 213 3.39 -20.07 -2.19
CA GLY A 213 2.54 -21.24 -2.04
C GLY A 213 1.77 -21.62 -3.30
N THR A 214 0.98 -22.67 -3.18
CA THR A 214 0.15 -23.22 -4.27
C THR A 214 -1.32 -22.88 -4.12
N ASP A 215 -1.81 -22.76 -2.89
CA ASP A 215 -3.21 -22.49 -2.60
C ASP A 215 -3.58 -21.03 -2.90
N PRO A 216 -4.86 -20.68 -3.04
CA PRO A 216 -5.27 -19.30 -3.18
C PRO A 216 -4.94 -18.47 -1.93
N SER A 217 -4.15 -17.42 -2.10
CA SER A 217 -3.74 -16.51 -1.03
C SER A 217 -3.24 -15.16 -1.58
N ALA A 218 -2.38 -14.42 -0.86
CA ALA A 218 -1.84 -13.17 -1.33
C ALA A 218 -0.44 -12.80 -0.79
N ALA A 219 0.14 -11.81 -1.46
CA ALA A 219 1.16 -10.95 -0.87
C ALA A 219 0.75 -9.47 -1.04
N ALA A 220 1.08 -8.63 -0.07
CA ALA A 220 0.71 -7.21 -0.06
C ALA A 220 1.87 -6.32 0.36
N GLY A 221 1.89 -5.07 -0.15
CA GLY A 221 2.75 -4.03 0.39
C GLY A 221 4.23 -4.37 0.28
N GLY A 222 4.75 -4.48 -0.94
CA GLY A 222 6.18 -4.74 -1.16
C GLY A 222 7.04 -3.72 -0.40
N GLY A 223 6.67 -2.44 -0.49
CA GLY A 223 7.19 -1.36 0.33
C GLY A 223 6.50 -1.29 1.69
N ILE A 224 5.22 -0.93 1.67
CA ILE A 224 4.42 -0.62 2.87
C ILE A 224 3.12 -1.42 2.84
N ALA A 225 2.82 -2.12 3.92
CA ALA A 225 1.47 -2.55 4.28
C ALA A 225 1.03 -1.79 5.53
N ASN A 226 -0.21 -1.30 5.58
CA ASN A 226 -0.75 -0.69 6.78
C ASN A 226 -2.18 -1.15 7.08
N ASP A 227 -2.36 -1.66 8.29
CA ASP A 227 -3.61 -2.03 8.94
C ASP A 227 -4.02 -1.03 10.02
N GLY A 228 -3.10 -0.16 10.45
CA GLY A 228 -3.37 1.02 11.26
C GLY A 228 -3.30 2.34 10.47
N PRO A 229 -3.76 3.46 11.07
CA PRO A 229 -3.71 4.77 10.43
C PRO A 229 -2.29 5.17 10.03
N MET A 230 -2.13 5.71 8.82
CA MET A 230 -0.82 6.09 8.31
C MET A 230 -0.80 7.46 7.62
N THR A 231 0.24 8.23 7.90
CA THR A 231 0.58 9.45 7.15
C THR A 231 1.93 9.30 6.44
N VAL A 232 1.96 9.57 5.14
CA VAL A 232 3.18 9.58 4.31
C VAL A 232 3.38 10.98 3.74
N ARG A 233 4.44 11.69 4.17
CA ARG A 233 4.72 13.07 3.79
C ARG A 233 6.12 13.24 3.21
N HIS A 234 6.24 13.99 2.12
CA HIS A 234 7.53 14.30 1.47
C HIS A 234 8.40 13.06 1.19
N SER A 235 7.76 11.91 0.96
CA SER A 235 8.42 10.61 0.98
C SER A 235 8.43 9.96 -0.40
N ARG A 236 9.29 8.96 -0.55
CA ARG A 236 9.46 8.19 -1.79
C ARG A 236 9.17 6.72 -1.49
N VAL A 237 8.25 6.13 -2.25
CA VAL A 237 7.93 4.69 -2.21
C VAL A 237 8.24 4.12 -3.58
N THR A 238 9.45 3.57 -3.74
CA THR A 238 10.03 3.34 -5.08
C THR A 238 10.63 1.96 -5.30
N GLY A 239 10.45 1.40 -6.49
CA GLY A 239 11.10 0.14 -6.87
C GLY A 239 10.70 -1.07 -6.03
N ASN A 240 9.58 -1.01 -5.29
CA ASN A 240 9.15 -2.11 -4.43
C ASN A 240 8.39 -3.16 -5.24
N THR A 241 8.46 -4.41 -4.80
CA THR A 241 7.92 -5.56 -5.53
C THR A 241 6.96 -6.38 -4.68
N VAL A 242 5.84 -6.75 -5.29
CA VAL A 242 5.00 -7.86 -4.81
C VAL A 242 5.02 -8.96 -5.86
N HIS A 243 5.37 -10.18 -5.44
CA HIS A 243 5.44 -11.34 -6.33
C HIS A 243 4.65 -12.53 -5.79
N VAL A 244 3.71 -13.01 -6.60
CA VAL A 244 2.96 -14.25 -6.38
C VAL A 244 3.48 -15.32 -7.34
N ALA A 245 3.76 -16.51 -6.82
CA ALA A 245 4.27 -17.63 -7.60
C ALA A 245 3.31 -18.04 -8.74
N ARG A 246 3.90 -18.42 -9.88
CA ARG A 246 3.14 -18.82 -11.10
C ARG A 246 2.22 -20.02 -10.90
N ARG A 247 2.55 -20.88 -9.93
CA ARG A 247 1.82 -22.13 -9.67
C ARG A 247 0.51 -21.88 -8.92
N SER A 248 0.37 -20.74 -8.23
CA SER A 248 -0.87 -20.38 -7.57
C SER A 248 -1.84 -19.76 -8.55
N ARG A 249 -3.00 -20.41 -8.67
CA ARG A 249 -4.16 -19.89 -9.39
C ARG A 249 -5.02 -19.14 -8.38
N ASP A 250 -5.57 -18.00 -8.77
CA ASP A 250 -6.49 -17.18 -7.93
C ASP A 250 -5.86 -16.46 -6.72
N SER A 251 -4.53 -16.35 -6.67
CA SER A 251 -3.84 -15.53 -5.65
C SER A 251 -3.75 -14.04 -6.01
N PHE A 252 -3.48 -13.19 -5.01
CA PHE A 252 -3.48 -11.74 -5.17
C PHE A 252 -2.11 -11.10 -4.90
N ALA A 253 -1.73 -10.14 -5.74
CA ALA A 253 -0.63 -9.23 -5.49
C ALA A 253 -1.19 -7.82 -5.24
N PHE A 254 -1.10 -7.32 -4.01
CA PHE A 254 -1.66 -6.02 -3.61
C PHE A 254 -0.58 -4.95 -3.42
N GLY A 255 -0.76 -3.77 -4.03
CA GLY A 255 -0.09 -2.55 -3.58
C GLY A 255 1.42 -2.68 -3.50
N ALA A 256 2.11 -2.90 -4.64
CA ALA A 256 3.55 -3.15 -4.60
C ALA A 256 4.35 -2.04 -3.89
N GLY A 257 3.91 -0.78 -4.04
CA GLY A 257 4.42 0.32 -3.24
C GLY A 257 3.75 0.38 -1.88
N HIS A 258 2.43 0.57 -1.87
CA HIS A 258 1.63 0.81 -0.67
C HIS A 258 0.30 0.03 -0.75
N ALA A 259 0.08 -0.87 0.22
CA ALA A 259 -1.19 -1.54 0.44
C ALA A 259 -1.85 -1.05 1.73
N ALA A 260 -2.96 -0.32 1.58
CA ALA A 260 -3.68 0.27 2.70
C ALA A 260 -4.96 -0.49 3.04
N PHE A 261 -5.10 -0.82 4.32
CA PHE A 261 -6.25 -1.46 4.91
C PHE A 261 -6.87 -0.62 6.04
N ALA A 262 -6.19 0.46 6.44
CA ALA A 262 -6.70 1.53 7.29
C ALA A 262 -6.46 2.93 6.70
N ALA A 263 -7.10 3.93 7.30
CA ALA A 263 -7.13 5.31 6.82
C ALA A 263 -5.70 5.80 6.54
N THR A 264 -5.49 6.33 5.33
CA THR A 264 -4.16 6.71 4.86
C THR A 264 -4.20 8.09 4.22
N THR A 265 -3.26 8.94 4.62
CA THR A 265 -3.02 10.24 3.99
C THR A 265 -1.63 10.28 3.36
N ILE A 266 -1.55 10.62 2.08
CA ILE A 266 -0.30 10.74 1.32
C ILE A 266 -0.19 12.17 0.79
N VAL A 267 0.87 12.89 1.16
CA VAL A 267 1.06 14.29 0.75
C VAL A 267 2.49 14.54 0.26
N HIS A 268 2.64 15.33 -0.80
CA HIS A 268 3.94 15.76 -1.34
C HIS A 268 4.90 14.60 -1.62
N SER A 269 4.38 13.45 -2.04
CA SER A 269 5.16 12.21 -2.11
C SER A 269 5.29 11.68 -3.54
N THR A 270 6.09 10.64 -3.71
CA THR A 270 6.23 9.93 -4.99
C THR A 270 6.10 8.43 -4.79
N ILE A 271 5.20 7.80 -5.55
CA ILE A 271 5.03 6.35 -5.64
C ILE A 271 5.42 5.95 -7.05
N SER A 272 6.61 5.35 -7.23
CA SER A 272 7.11 5.09 -8.58
C SER A 272 7.92 3.83 -8.80
N GLY A 273 7.79 3.24 -9.98
CA GLY A 273 8.57 2.06 -10.37
C GLY A 273 8.26 0.82 -9.55
N ASN A 274 7.10 0.76 -8.88
CA ASN A 274 6.71 -0.41 -8.09
C ASN A 274 6.06 -1.45 -8.99
N ARG A 275 6.30 -2.73 -8.69
CA ARG A 275 5.89 -3.86 -9.54
C ARG A 275 5.06 -4.89 -8.77
N ALA A 276 3.80 -5.06 -9.17
CA ALA A 276 2.95 -6.14 -8.72
C ALA A 276 2.85 -7.24 -9.79
N SER A 277 3.04 -8.50 -9.40
CA SER A 277 2.96 -9.62 -10.33
C SER A 277 2.22 -10.82 -9.73
N ALA A 278 1.14 -11.25 -10.40
CA ALA A 278 0.37 -12.44 -10.07
C ALA A 278 0.01 -13.21 -11.33
N PRO A 279 0.93 -14.02 -11.90
CA PRO A 279 0.77 -14.59 -13.23
C PRO A 279 -0.48 -15.47 -13.43
N GLY A 280 -0.91 -16.19 -12.39
CA GLY A 280 -2.10 -17.03 -12.40
C GLY A 280 -3.30 -16.47 -11.61
N GLY A 281 -3.22 -15.22 -11.13
CA GLY A 281 -4.21 -14.64 -10.23
C GLY A 281 -4.47 -13.17 -10.51
N THR A 282 -4.69 -12.35 -9.47
CA THR A 282 -5.00 -10.93 -9.64
C THR A 282 -3.87 -10.03 -9.19
N ALA A 283 -3.33 -9.20 -10.08
CA ALA A 283 -2.37 -8.16 -9.73
C ALA A 283 -3.06 -6.80 -9.62
N ARG A 284 -2.88 -6.12 -8.49
CA ARG A 284 -3.40 -4.77 -8.27
C ARG A 284 -2.28 -3.73 -8.34
N GLY A 285 -2.64 -2.48 -8.60
CA GLY A 285 -1.70 -1.36 -8.79
C GLY A 285 -0.73 -1.12 -7.65
N ALA A 286 0.20 -0.19 -7.84
CA ALA A 286 1.21 0.15 -6.85
C ALA A 286 0.63 0.75 -5.57
N LEU A 287 -0.46 1.52 -5.69
CA LEU A 287 -1.21 2.07 -4.57
C LEU A 287 -2.56 1.37 -4.50
N THR A 288 -2.84 0.71 -3.37
CA THR A 288 -4.15 0.08 -3.15
C THR A 288 -4.75 0.50 -1.83
N SER A 289 -6.08 0.63 -1.80
CA SER A 289 -6.82 0.89 -0.56
C SER A 289 -8.13 0.11 -0.50
N ALA A 290 -8.43 -0.47 0.65
CA ALA A 290 -9.77 -1.03 0.93
C ALA A 290 -10.67 -0.05 1.70
N VAL A 291 -10.16 1.13 2.03
CA VAL A 291 -10.81 2.14 2.87
C VAL A 291 -10.55 3.54 2.31
N ASP A 292 -10.99 4.56 3.03
CA ASP A 292 -10.80 5.95 2.63
C ASP A 292 -9.32 6.34 2.61
N MET A 293 -8.94 7.03 1.54
CA MET A 293 -7.58 7.50 1.33
C MET A 293 -7.57 8.89 0.69
N THR A 294 -6.72 9.76 1.21
CA THR A 294 -6.47 11.10 0.65
C THR A 294 -5.07 11.17 0.08
N VAL A 295 -4.96 11.65 -1.16
CA VAL A 295 -3.69 11.81 -1.87
C VAL A 295 -3.59 13.23 -2.42
N THR A 296 -2.57 13.95 -1.99
CA THR A 296 -2.43 15.38 -2.27
C THR A 296 -1.00 15.69 -2.73
N ASP A 297 -0.83 16.51 -3.78
CA ASP A 297 0.49 16.92 -4.30
C ASP A 297 1.44 15.75 -4.59
N THR A 298 0.92 14.64 -5.11
CA THR A 298 1.67 13.38 -5.18
C THR A 298 1.79 12.89 -6.62
N PHE A 299 2.94 12.28 -6.93
CA PHE A 299 3.18 11.63 -8.21
C PHE A 299 3.08 10.10 -8.06
N ILE A 300 2.19 9.48 -8.82
CA ILE A 300 2.04 8.02 -8.95
C ILE A 300 2.46 7.65 -10.37
N ARG A 301 3.71 7.21 -10.55
CA ARG A 301 4.30 7.12 -11.90
C ARG A 301 5.12 5.87 -12.21
N GLY A 302 5.02 5.40 -13.45
CA GLY A 302 5.86 4.31 -13.95
C GLY A 302 5.68 2.98 -13.19
N ASN A 303 4.52 2.78 -12.57
CA ASN A 303 4.22 1.55 -11.85
C ASN A 303 3.68 0.49 -12.80
N ILE A 304 3.93 -0.79 -12.48
CA ILE A 304 3.57 -1.92 -13.33
C ILE A 304 2.80 -2.96 -12.52
N ALA A 305 1.59 -3.28 -12.95
CA ALA A 305 0.86 -4.45 -12.49
C ALA A 305 0.75 -5.46 -13.64
N SER A 306 1.02 -6.74 -13.36
CA SER A 306 1.09 -7.78 -14.39
C SER A 306 0.51 -9.12 -13.95
N ALA A 307 -0.34 -9.70 -14.79
CA ALA A 307 -0.92 -11.03 -14.57
C ALA A 307 -1.02 -11.77 -15.91
N TRP A 308 -0.25 -12.83 -16.11
CA TRP A 308 -0.14 -13.49 -17.42
C TRP A 308 -1.48 -14.01 -17.94
N ARG A 309 -2.12 -14.94 -17.23
CA ARG A 309 -3.46 -15.48 -17.56
C ARG A 309 -4.55 -15.00 -16.60
N GLY A 310 -4.18 -14.10 -15.71
CA GLY A 310 -5.03 -13.62 -14.64
C GLY A 310 -5.65 -12.26 -14.93
N THR A 311 -5.97 -11.53 -13.88
CA THR A 311 -6.58 -10.20 -13.97
C THR A 311 -5.61 -9.14 -13.47
N VAL A 312 -5.54 -8.00 -14.16
CA VAL A 312 -4.88 -6.81 -13.64
C VAL A 312 -5.91 -5.74 -13.32
N THR A 313 -5.80 -5.12 -12.15
CA THR A 313 -6.67 -4.02 -11.72
C THR A 313 -5.82 -2.82 -11.31
N GLY A 314 -5.80 -1.78 -12.14
CA GLY A 314 -4.99 -0.58 -11.93
C GLY A 314 -3.51 -0.85 -12.15
N GLY A 315 -2.87 -0.18 -13.10
CA GLY A 315 -1.40 -0.15 -13.17
C GLY A 315 -0.83 0.74 -12.07
N GLY A 316 -1.45 1.90 -11.85
CA GLY A 316 -1.08 2.85 -10.81
C GLY A 316 -1.83 2.59 -9.51
N VAL A 317 -3.17 2.66 -9.58
CA VAL A 317 -4.04 2.75 -8.40
C VAL A 317 -5.21 1.78 -8.54
N ALA A 318 -5.54 1.06 -7.47
CA ALA A 318 -6.78 0.27 -7.38
C ALA A 318 -7.32 0.24 -5.96
N TYR A 319 -8.58 0.64 -5.78
CA TYR A 319 -9.18 0.79 -4.46
C TYR A 319 -10.68 0.48 -4.47
N THR A 320 -11.29 0.31 -3.30
CA THR A 320 -12.74 0.05 -3.16
C THR A 320 -13.49 1.00 -2.21
N GLY A 321 -12.78 1.87 -1.47
CA GLY A 321 -13.37 2.89 -0.57
C GLY A 321 -13.56 4.25 -1.25
N THR A 322 -13.43 5.33 -0.49
CA THR A 322 -13.36 6.71 -1.04
C THR A 322 -11.90 7.09 -1.34
N MET A 323 -11.67 7.71 -2.49
CA MET A 323 -10.37 8.24 -2.88
C MET A 323 -10.51 9.71 -3.24
N LEU A 324 -9.87 10.59 -2.46
CA LEU A 324 -9.75 12.00 -2.80
C LEU A 324 -8.34 12.27 -3.31
N MET A 325 -8.24 12.77 -4.53
CA MET A 325 -6.98 13.16 -5.17
C MET A 325 -7.00 14.64 -5.53
N THR A 326 -6.09 15.41 -4.95
CA THR A 326 -5.94 16.85 -5.20
C THR A 326 -4.53 17.17 -5.68
N ARG A 327 -4.41 17.88 -6.81
CA ARG A 327 -3.13 18.13 -7.53
C ARG A 327 -2.22 16.90 -7.59
N THR A 328 -2.80 15.76 -7.96
CA THR A 328 -2.11 14.47 -8.01
C THR A 328 -1.94 14.04 -9.47
N HIS A 329 -0.78 13.48 -9.78
CA HIS A 329 -0.41 13.06 -11.13
C HIS A 329 -0.26 11.53 -11.20
N VAL A 330 -1.19 10.85 -11.86
CA VAL A 330 -1.12 9.41 -12.17
C VAL A 330 -0.59 9.25 -13.59
N THR A 331 0.71 9.00 -13.73
CA THR A 331 1.41 9.13 -15.03
C THR A 331 2.21 7.90 -15.45
N GLY A 332 2.02 7.41 -16.67
CA GLY A 332 2.89 6.37 -17.25
C GLY A 332 2.80 5.02 -16.56
N ASN A 333 1.68 4.72 -15.87
CA ASN A 333 1.48 3.42 -15.22
C ASN A 333 0.96 2.39 -16.21
N ARG A 334 1.26 1.11 -15.97
CA ARG A 334 0.97 0.02 -16.90
C ARG A 334 0.24 -1.14 -16.21
N ALA A 335 -0.89 -1.54 -16.78
CA ALA A 335 -1.60 -2.77 -16.46
C ALA A 335 -1.44 -3.75 -17.64
N ILE A 336 -0.83 -4.91 -17.39
CA ILE A 336 -0.48 -5.87 -18.46
C ILE A 336 -1.04 -7.26 -18.13
N ALA A 337 -2.04 -7.71 -18.88
CA ALA A 337 -2.59 -9.05 -18.76
C ALA A 337 -2.50 -9.82 -20.09
N GLU A 338 -1.39 -10.53 -20.34
CA GLU A 338 -1.14 -11.06 -21.70
C GLU A 338 -2.27 -11.93 -22.23
N GLY A 339 -2.71 -12.96 -21.51
CA GLY A 339 -3.81 -13.86 -21.88
C GLY A 339 -5.03 -13.71 -20.98
N GLY A 340 -5.17 -12.57 -20.30
CA GLY A 340 -6.17 -12.33 -19.27
C GLY A 340 -6.99 -11.07 -19.50
N ASN A 341 -7.49 -10.49 -18.40
CA ASN A 341 -8.22 -9.22 -18.40
C ASN A 341 -7.37 -8.12 -17.77
N ALA A 342 -7.28 -6.96 -18.42
CA ALA A 342 -6.58 -5.80 -17.90
C ALA A 342 -7.56 -4.64 -17.72
N LEU A 343 -7.66 -4.13 -16.49
CA LEU A 343 -8.54 -3.04 -16.11
C LEU A 343 -7.67 -1.88 -15.60
N ALA A 344 -7.88 -0.67 -16.13
CA ALA A 344 -7.18 0.55 -15.75
C ALA A 344 -5.65 0.52 -15.90
N GLY A 345 -5.09 1.25 -16.87
CA GLY A 345 -3.66 1.54 -16.88
C GLY A 345 -3.29 2.46 -15.71
N GLY A 346 -4.11 3.48 -15.47
CA GLY A 346 -3.96 4.44 -14.38
C GLY A 346 -4.70 4.01 -13.11
N ILE A 347 -6.00 4.31 -13.04
CA ILE A 347 -6.83 4.22 -11.83
C ILE A 347 -8.01 3.27 -12.04
N ARG A 348 -8.12 2.24 -11.20
CA ARG A 348 -9.31 1.40 -11.10
C ARG A 348 -10.18 1.86 -9.92
N ILE A 349 -11.40 2.30 -10.21
CA ILE A 349 -12.45 2.54 -9.22
C ILE A 349 -13.13 1.22 -8.93
N GLY A 350 -12.94 0.66 -7.73
CA GLY A 350 -13.52 -0.61 -7.30
C GLY A 350 -15.04 -0.61 -7.15
N PRO A 351 -15.65 -1.78 -6.87
CA PRO A 351 -17.08 -1.86 -6.59
C PRO A 351 -17.51 -0.91 -5.48
N GLY A 352 -18.49 -0.04 -5.75
CA GLY A 352 -18.98 0.98 -4.82
C GLY A 352 -17.96 2.09 -4.48
N GLY A 353 -16.80 2.12 -5.14
CA GLY A 353 -15.75 3.09 -4.87
C GLY A 353 -16.12 4.49 -5.37
N GLN A 354 -15.64 5.51 -4.66
CA GLN A 354 -15.85 6.92 -5.03
C GLN A 354 -14.50 7.56 -5.34
N LEU A 355 -14.33 8.13 -6.53
CA LEU A 355 -13.15 8.89 -6.94
C LEU A 355 -13.52 10.37 -7.00
N THR A 356 -12.78 11.21 -6.29
CA THR A 356 -12.76 12.65 -6.55
C THR A 356 -11.39 13.04 -7.08
N LEU A 357 -11.33 13.55 -8.30
CA LEU A 357 -10.16 14.21 -8.89
C LEU A 357 -10.38 15.72 -8.86
N ARG A 358 -9.46 16.47 -8.23
CA ARG A 358 -9.43 17.94 -8.25
C ARG A 358 -8.06 18.42 -8.67
N ASP A 359 -8.02 19.30 -9.67
CA ASP A 359 -6.77 19.86 -10.20
C ASP A 359 -5.72 18.79 -10.56
N SER A 360 -6.17 17.61 -10.95
CA SER A 360 -5.35 16.40 -11.03
C SER A 360 -5.17 15.94 -12.47
N ALA A 361 -4.22 15.03 -12.69
CA ALA A 361 -3.91 14.55 -14.04
C ALA A 361 -3.68 13.04 -14.11
N VAL A 362 -4.35 12.40 -15.06
CA VAL A 362 -4.19 10.99 -15.43
C VAL A 362 -3.60 10.94 -16.84
N ILE A 363 -2.28 10.75 -16.95
CA ILE A 363 -1.53 10.97 -18.19
C ILE A 363 -0.75 9.74 -18.65
N GLY A 364 -0.88 9.37 -19.92
CA GLY A 364 0.07 8.42 -20.53
C GLY A 364 0.02 7.01 -19.93
N ASN A 365 -1.07 6.63 -19.27
CA ASN A 365 -1.21 5.30 -18.68
C ASN A 365 -1.65 4.29 -19.75
N VAL A 366 -1.23 3.04 -19.59
CA VAL A 366 -1.43 1.99 -20.58
C VAL A 366 -2.09 0.77 -19.95
N VAL A 367 -3.20 0.34 -20.52
CA VAL A 367 -3.80 -0.98 -20.27
C VAL A 367 -3.60 -1.86 -21.50
N SER A 368 -3.10 -3.08 -21.30
CA SER A 368 -2.68 -3.95 -22.40
C SER A 368 -3.04 -5.42 -22.16
N ALA A 369 -3.78 -6.00 -23.08
CA ALA A 369 -4.14 -7.42 -23.12
C ALA A 369 -3.77 -8.06 -24.48
N PRO A 370 -2.47 -8.23 -24.80
CA PRO A 370 -1.97 -8.52 -26.15
C PRO A 370 -2.31 -9.92 -26.71
N ARG A 371 -2.74 -10.87 -25.89
CA ARG A 371 -3.26 -12.20 -26.27
C ARG A 371 -4.55 -12.50 -25.51
N GLY A 372 -5.15 -11.47 -24.92
CA GLY A 372 -6.16 -11.56 -23.87
C GLY A 372 -7.53 -11.13 -24.36
N ARG A 373 -8.51 -11.18 -23.46
CA ARG A 373 -9.92 -10.94 -23.78
C ARG A 373 -10.27 -9.46 -23.80
N SER A 374 -9.87 -8.70 -22.78
CA SER A 374 -10.36 -7.35 -22.57
C SER A 374 -9.30 -6.45 -21.93
N ALA A 375 -9.13 -5.26 -22.51
CA ALA A 375 -8.34 -4.16 -22.00
C ALA A 375 -9.24 -2.92 -21.91
N VAL A 376 -9.58 -2.48 -20.70
CA VAL A 376 -10.50 -1.35 -20.50
C VAL A 376 -9.90 -0.27 -19.61
N GLY A 377 -10.20 0.99 -19.94
CA GLY A 377 -9.74 2.15 -19.19
C GLY A 377 -8.23 2.34 -19.31
N GLY A 378 -7.73 2.96 -20.38
CA GLY A 378 -6.31 3.32 -20.43
C GLY A 378 -5.92 4.20 -19.24
N GLY A 379 -6.72 5.24 -19.01
CA GLY A 379 -6.57 6.15 -17.87
C GLY A 379 -7.33 5.62 -16.65
N ILE A 380 -8.65 5.60 -16.75
CA ILE A 380 -9.57 5.29 -15.64
C ILE A 380 -10.55 4.20 -16.06
N ASP A 381 -10.81 3.24 -15.17
CA ASP A 381 -11.88 2.25 -15.32
C ASP A 381 -12.89 2.38 -14.17
N ASN A 382 -14.16 2.57 -14.54
CA ASN A 382 -15.33 2.64 -13.67
C ASN A 382 -16.37 1.56 -14.02
N SER A 383 -15.89 0.36 -14.34
CA SER A 383 -16.75 -0.77 -14.75
C SER A 383 -17.54 -1.45 -13.62
N ALA A 384 -17.26 -1.15 -12.34
CA ALA A 384 -17.83 -1.89 -11.20
C ALA A 384 -18.90 -1.13 -10.40
N GLY A 385 -19.54 -0.12 -10.98
CA GLY A 385 -20.61 0.62 -10.31
C GLY A 385 -20.08 1.62 -9.28
N GLY A 386 -18.90 2.19 -9.54
CA GLY A 386 -18.35 3.28 -8.75
C GLY A 386 -18.80 4.64 -9.26
N THR A 387 -18.38 5.69 -8.56
CA THR A 387 -18.64 7.09 -8.91
C THR A 387 -17.33 7.81 -9.16
N LEU A 388 -17.21 8.49 -10.31
CA LEU A 388 -16.14 9.44 -10.61
C LEU A 388 -16.68 10.86 -10.58
N THR A 389 -16.06 11.73 -9.78
CA THR A 389 -16.25 13.18 -9.83
C THR A 389 -14.92 13.83 -10.17
N SER A 390 -14.84 14.52 -11.30
CA SER A 390 -13.63 15.17 -11.80
C SER A 390 -13.85 16.67 -11.96
N GLY A 391 -13.08 17.50 -11.25
CA GLY A 391 -13.09 18.95 -11.36
C GLY A 391 -11.72 19.47 -11.79
N GLN A 392 -11.67 20.35 -12.80
CA GLN A 392 -10.44 21.04 -13.24
C GLN A 392 -9.29 20.07 -13.55
N SER A 393 -9.61 18.87 -14.04
CA SER A 393 -8.66 17.75 -14.16
C SER A 393 -8.45 17.30 -15.60
N LYS A 394 -7.35 16.57 -15.83
CA LYS A 394 -6.86 16.19 -17.16
C LYS A 394 -6.74 14.68 -17.31
N ILE A 395 -7.38 14.09 -18.33
CA ILE A 395 -7.24 12.68 -18.71
C ILE A 395 -6.66 12.63 -20.13
N ILE A 396 -5.34 12.43 -20.22
CA ILE A 396 -4.59 12.73 -21.45
C ILE A 396 -3.68 11.57 -21.89
N LYS A 397 -3.66 11.27 -23.20
CA LYS A 397 -2.69 10.34 -23.81
C LYS A 397 -2.69 8.93 -23.21
N ASN A 398 -3.79 8.52 -22.61
CA ASN A 398 -3.91 7.17 -22.08
C ASN A 398 -4.30 6.19 -23.18
N VAL A 399 -3.88 4.94 -23.04
CA VAL A 399 -3.95 3.95 -24.11
C VAL A 399 -4.56 2.64 -23.61
N ALA A 400 -5.57 2.13 -24.31
CA ALA A 400 -6.06 0.77 -24.18
C ALA A 400 -5.71 -0.05 -25.43
N THR A 401 -5.12 -1.23 -25.23
CA THR A 401 -4.71 -2.12 -26.33
C THR A 401 -5.08 -3.58 -26.04
N ALA A 402 -5.66 -4.23 -27.03
CA ALA A 402 -5.86 -5.67 -27.09
C ALA A 402 -5.64 -6.10 -28.54
N LEU A 403 -5.18 -7.33 -28.77
CA LEU A 403 -4.96 -7.89 -30.11
C LEU A 403 -5.86 -9.10 -30.35
N GLY A 404 -5.98 -9.54 -31.61
CA GLY A 404 -6.82 -10.67 -31.99
C GLY A 404 -8.30 -10.38 -31.74
N PRO A 405 -9.10 -11.35 -31.22
CA PRO A 405 -10.51 -11.13 -30.91
C PRO A 405 -10.75 -10.32 -29.61
N GLY A 406 -9.69 -9.80 -28.98
CA GLY A 406 -9.80 -9.05 -27.73
C GLY A 406 -10.41 -7.66 -27.92
N THR A 407 -11.02 -7.12 -26.87
CA THR A 407 -11.63 -5.78 -26.87
C THR A 407 -10.71 -4.76 -26.18
N ALA A 408 -10.63 -3.56 -26.75
CA ALA A 408 -9.90 -2.43 -26.16
C ALA A 408 -10.82 -1.22 -26.10
N ARG A 409 -11.29 -0.83 -24.91
CA ARG A 409 -12.32 0.21 -24.76
C ARG A 409 -11.95 1.29 -23.73
N GLY A 410 -12.32 2.53 -24.00
CA GLY A 410 -12.16 3.63 -23.05
C GLY A 410 -10.69 4.01 -22.86
N GLY A 411 -10.08 4.64 -23.86
CA GLY A 411 -8.67 5.02 -23.80
C GLY A 411 -8.41 5.98 -22.65
N GLY A 412 -9.24 7.01 -22.50
CA GLY A 412 -9.23 7.91 -21.36
C GLY A 412 -10.00 7.33 -20.17
N LEU A 413 -11.30 7.11 -20.37
CA LEU A 413 -12.23 6.62 -19.36
C LEU A 413 -13.08 5.48 -19.94
N PHE A 414 -13.17 4.36 -19.22
CA PHE A 414 -14.21 3.35 -19.43
C PHE A 414 -15.24 3.47 -18.31
N ASN A 415 -16.49 3.75 -18.65
CA ASN A 415 -17.63 3.76 -17.76
C ASN A 415 -18.61 2.67 -18.20
N ALA A 416 -18.92 1.72 -17.33
CA ALA A 416 -20.04 0.78 -17.56
C ALA A 416 -21.16 1.13 -16.60
N ILE A 417 -21.57 0.22 -15.72
CA ILE A 417 -22.65 0.44 -14.72
C ILE A 417 -22.38 1.57 -13.69
N GLY A 418 -21.22 2.23 -13.73
CA GLY A 418 -20.87 3.34 -12.83
C GLY A 418 -21.39 4.69 -13.31
N SER A 419 -21.15 5.72 -12.51
CA SER A 419 -21.42 7.11 -12.89
C SER A 419 -20.14 7.94 -12.97
N ALA A 420 -20.08 8.88 -13.91
CA ALA A 420 -18.99 9.84 -14.01
C ALA A 420 -19.53 11.25 -14.24
N SER A 421 -19.03 12.22 -13.48
CA SER A 421 -19.30 13.65 -13.67
C SER A 421 -17.98 14.38 -13.86
N LEU A 422 -17.85 15.07 -14.99
CA LEU A 422 -16.68 15.87 -15.33
C LEU A 422 -17.11 17.35 -15.41
N THR A 423 -16.45 18.19 -14.61
CA THR A 423 -16.61 19.64 -14.56
C THR A 423 -15.28 20.30 -14.88
N ASP A 424 -15.26 21.29 -15.78
CA ASP A 424 -14.05 22.02 -16.19
C ASP A 424 -12.86 21.11 -16.55
N SER A 425 -13.14 19.92 -17.06
CA SER A 425 -12.15 18.85 -17.25
C SER A 425 -11.85 18.60 -18.72
N VAL A 426 -10.67 18.06 -19.01
CA VAL A 426 -10.22 17.80 -20.39
C VAL A 426 -9.86 16.33 -20.59
N VAL A 427 -10.49 15.70 -21.58
CA VAL A 427 -10.21 14.33 -22.03
C VAL A 427 -9.67 14.37 -23.47
N THR A 428 -8.36 14.20 -23.66
CA THR A 428 -7.76 14.37 -25.00
C THR A 428 -6.55 13.51 -25.32
N GLY A 429 -6.36 13.19 -26.60
CA GLY A 429 -5.22 12.43 -27.10
C GLY A 429 -5.21 10.97 -26.66
N ASN A 430 -6.30 10.46 -26.10
CA ASN A 430 -6.40 9.08 -25.63
C ASN A 430 -6.68 8.13 -26.80
N THR A 431 -6.27 6.87 -26.67
CA THR A 431 -6.36 5.85 -27.73
C THR A 431 -6.93 4.54 -27.21
N ALA A 432 -7.88 3.94 -27.93
CA ALA A 432 -8.41 2.61 -27.68
C ALA A 432 -8.79 1.93 -29.01
N GLY A 433 -9.35 0.71 -28.95
CA GLY A 433 -10.03 0.09 -30.09
C GLY A 433 -11.40 0.72 -30.34
N ASP A 434 -12.08 1.15 -29.27
CA ASP A 434 -13.31 1.94 -29.32
C ASP A 434 -13.42 2.83 -28.06
N GLY A 435 -14.15 3.94 -28.15
CA GLY A 435 -14.23 4.94 -27.08
C GLY A 435 -12.86 5.49 -26.73
N GLY A 436 -12.19 6.11 -27.71
CA GLY A 436 -10.83 6.63 -27.54
C GLY A 436 -10.73 7.55 -26.33
N GLY A 437 -11.65 8.52 -26.23
CA GLY A 437 -11.79 9.38 -25.07
C GLY A 437 -12.55 8.68 -23.95
N ILE A 438 -13.85 8.48 -24.16
CA ILE A 438 -14.76 7.86 -23.20
C ILE A 438 -15.50 6.70 -23.87
N PHE A 439 -15.55 5.55 -23.23
CA PHE A 439 -16.49 4.49 -23.58
C PHE A 439 -17.55 4.40 -22.48
N GLU A 440 -18.81 4.57 -22.84
CA GLU A 440 -19.98 4.44 -21.97
C GLU A 440 -20.74 3.16 -22.37
N GLU A 441 -20.85 2.17 -21.47
CA GLU A 441 -21.57 0.93 -21.77
C GLU A 441 -23.03 0.90 -21.28
N SER A 442 -23.29 1.25 -20.02
CA SER A 442 -24.61 1.08 -19.40
C SER A 442 -24.91 2.00 -18.21
N GLY A 443 -24.03 2.96 -17.92
CA GLY A 443 -24.15 3.88 -16.80
C GLY A 443 -24.48 5.29 -17.27
N ALA A 444 -23.87 6.28 -16.62
CA ALA A 444 -24.10 7.68 -16.95
C ALA A 444 -22.80 8.49 -16.90
N VAL A 445 -22.59 9.32 -17.92
CA VAL A 445 -21.51 10.30 -17.98
C VAL A 445 -22.12 11.69 -18.19
N THR A 446 -21.83 12.61 -17.27
CA THR A 446 -22.25 14.01 -17.36
C THR A 446 -21.03 14.89 -17.60
N LEU A 447 -21.14 15.79 -18.58
CA LEU A 447 -20.13 16.80 -18.89
C LEU A 447 -20.69 18.19 -18.59
N SER A 448 -20.02 18.97 -17.74
CA SER A 448 -20.26 20.40 -17.52
C SER A 448 -18.97 21.14 -17.85
N ASP A 449 -19.01 22.06 -18.82
CA ASP A 449 -17.86 22.90 -19.21
C ASP A 449 -16.58 22.08 -19.48
N SER A 450 -16.77 20.83 -19.89
CA SER A 450 -15.72 19.84 -20.07
C SER A 450 -15.55 19.52 -21.55
N VAL A 451 -14.30 19.25 -21.95
CA VAL A 451 -13.93 19.05 -23.34
C VAL A 451 -13.43 17.63 -23.57
N VAL A 452 -14.10 16.88 -24.45
CA VAL A 452 -13.63 15.58 -24.95
C VAL A 452 -13.28 15.73 -26.42
N ARG A 453 -11.99 15.70 -26.78
CA ARG A 453 -11.54 15.95 -28.16
C ARG A 453 -10.24 15.25 -28.54
N SER A 454 -10.02 15.08 -29.84
CA SER A 454 -8.76 14.56 -30.41
C SER A 454 -8.36 13.20 -29.84
N ASN A 455 -9.34 12.34 -29.58
CA ASN A 455 -9.11 10.97 -29.15
C ASN A 455 -9.26 10.01 -30.35
N ARG A 456 -8.74 8.78 -30.23
CA ARG A 456 -8.73 7.78 -31.31
C ARG A 456 -9.32 6.44 -30.85
N PRO A 457 -10.23 5.81 -31.63
CA PRO A 457 -10.72 6.28 -32.94
C PRO A 457 -11.74 7.42 -32.87
N ASN A 458 -12.40 7.59 -31.72
CA ASN A 458 -13.50 8.53 -31.51
C ASN A 458 -13.38 9.20 -30.12
N ASN A 459 -14.12 10.30 -29.93
CA ASN A 459 -14.17 10.98 -28.65
C ASN A 459 -15.02 10.23 -27.63
N CYS A 460 -16.21 9.79 -28.05
CA CYS A 460 -17.08 8.95 -27.22
C CYS A 460 -17.65 7.77 -28.01
N ALA A 461 -17.87 6.67 -27.31
CA ALA A 461 -18.52 5.48 -27.86
C ALA A 461 -19.42 4.81 -26.81
N PRO A 462 -20.55 4.21 -27.24
CA PRO A 462 -21.17 4.30 -28.55
C PRO A 462 -21.54 5.75 -28.94
N PRO A 463 -21.81 6.06 -30.23
CA PRO A 463 -22.26 7.39 -30.63
C PRO A 463 -23.48 7.86 -29.82
N ASN A 464 -23.50 9.14 -29.43
CA ASN A 464 -24.57 9.76 -28.64
C ASN A 464 -24.79 9.20 -27.21
N SER A 465 -23.94 8.28 -26.74
CA SER A 465 -24.03 7.74 -25.37
C SER A 465 -23.66 8.76 -24.29
N VAL A 466 -22.85 9.77 -24.63
CA VAL A 466 -22.42 10.84 -23.73
C VAL A 466 -22.93 12.18 -24.26
N PRO A 467 -23.96 12.78 -23.63
CA PRO A 467 -24.47 14.09 -24.03
C PRO A 467 -23.38 15.16 -24.03
N GLY A 468 -23.34 15.98 -25.09
CA GLY A 468 -22.33 17.03 -25.25
C GLY A 468 -20.96 16.54 -25.72
N CYS A 469 -20.75 15.22 -25.89
CA CYS A 469 -19.55 14.70 -26.52
C CYS A 469 -19.69 14.71 -28.05
N VAL A 470 -18.92 15.55 -28.72
CA VAL A 470 -18.96 15.72 -30.19
C VAL A 470 -17.70 15.15 -30.85
N GLY A 471 -17.87 14.58 -32.05
CA GLY A 471 -16.82 13.88 -32.80
C GLY A 471 -16.55 12.47 -32.28
#